data_AF-A0A4Y2WI22-F1
#
_entry.id   AF-A0A4Y2WI22-F1
#
_cell.length_a   1.000
_cell.length_b   1.000
_cell.length_c   1.000
_cell.angle_alpha   90.00
_cell.angle_beta   90.00
_cell.angle_gamma   90.00
#
_symmetry.space_group_name_H-M   'P 1'
#
loop_
_entity.id
_entity.type
_entity.pdbx_description
1 polymer ?
#
loop_
_entity_poly.entity_id
_entity_poly.type
_entity_poly.pdbx_seq_one_letter_code
_entity_poly.pdbx_strand_id
1 'polypeptide(L)'
;MMLLFYFGNQLPDTRNMSHNSLVTPRDKNVYNRAHSHLRKLHQQANEKRKAEKIASLNHDDGSVWKQARWCTGDKITHAPSHYKDKNGFHQSGKSRSNCRQFRETVPTERTLPPPTEALVQRRLSKFFKRPPTDKIEPCKPSEIARIIGKLKKGKSPGIDGFTNLMLQRLPIKSIFRLVEIINAILKFHHFPKAWKTAIVVPVIKPGKNAQDPVSYRPISLLSSLSKVAEAVILTRLQEATESHMIPYQFGFRKQLSTAQQLLRITESIREGFYSGRETGAVFLDIAKAFDRVWTDGLIYKLITMRIPGSIIMLIATYLQERLFTVRVGSNLSSERVIKAGVVQGSKVVPILFNIFVNDIPSPRNCQNKLCLFADDTAVMSTGTSQTIMEDLNTYLTQLSK
;
A
#
# COMPACT_ATOMS: atom_id res chain seq x y z
N MET A 1 -23.70 15.25 34.30
CA MET A 1 -23.79 14.78 32.89
C MET A 1 -22.38 14.39 32.46
N MET A 2 -21.96 13.18 32.80
CA MET A 2 -20.55 12.76 32.84
C MET A 2 -20.38 11.49 32.01
N LEU A 3 -19.44 11.55 31.07
CA LEU A 3 -19.01 10.47 30.19
C LEU A 3 -18.45 9.30 31.00
N LEU A 4 -18.95 8.09 30.76
CA LEU A 4 -18.27 6.85 31.14
C LEU A 4 -17.47 6.32 29.95
N PHE A 5 -16.17 6.60 29.97
CA PHE A 5 -15.16 5.88 29.21
C PHE A 5 -15.04 4.45 29.75
N TYR A 6 -15.41 3.44 28.97
CA TYR A 6 -14.99 2.06 29.20
C TYR A 6 -13.69 1.80 28.43
N PHE A 7 -12.56 1.97 29.11
CA PHE A 7 -11.34 1.26 28.74
C PHE A 7 -11.53 -0.21 29.10
N GLY A 8 -11.25 -1.09 28.14
CA GLY A 8 -11.17 -2.52 28.38
C GLY A 8 -10.03 -2.83 29.35
N ASN A 9 -10.37 -2.93 30.62
CA ASN A 9 -9.65 -3.75 31.57
C ASN A 9 -10.50 -4.98 31.85
N GLN A 10 -9.81 -6.10 31.88
CA GLN A 10 -10.28 -7.41 32.30
C GLN A 10 -11.40 -7.29 33.34
N LEU A 11 -12.57 -7.85 33.02
CA LEU A 11 -13.49 -8.25 34.07
C LEU A 11 -12.66 -9.08 35.06
N PRO A 12 -12.63 -8.75 36.36
CA PRO A 12 -12.01 -9.63 37.34
C PRO A 12 -12.67 -10.99 37.18
N ASP A 13 -11.84 -12.03 37.19
CA ASP A 13 -12.22 -13.42 37.02
C ASP A 13 -13.25 -13.78 38.10
N THR A 14 -14.54 -13.66 37.78
CA THR A 14 -15.66 -13.91 38.72
C THR A 14 -15.78 -15.39 39.09
N ARG A 15 -14.89 -16.24 38.57
CA ARG A 15 -14.69 -17.61 39.04
C ARG A 15 -14.18 -17.68 40.49
N ASN A 16 -13.60 -16.60 41.03
CA ASN A 16 -13.04 -16.58 42.39
C ASN A 16 -13.88 -15.83 43.44
N MET A 17 -15.12 -15.41 43.15
CA MET A 17 -15.98 -14.71 44.11
C MET A 17 -17.22 -15.50 44.61
N SER A 18 -17.27 -16.83 44.47
CA SER A 18 -18.47 -17.59 44.88
C SER A 18 -18.22 -18.87 45.67
N HIS A 19 -16.99 -19.14 46.14
CA HIS A 19 -16.75 -20.35 46.94
C HIS A 19 -16.96 -20.18 48.45
N ASN A 20 -17.02 -18.95 48.99
CA ASN A 20 -17.03 -18.74 50.45
C ASN A 20 -18.22 -17.93 51.03
N SER A 21 -19.33 -17.71 50.31
CA SER A 21 -20.43 -16.85 50.82
C SER A 21 -21.87 -17.34 50.62
N LEU A 22 -22.11 -18.54 50.08
CA LEU A 22 -23.46 -19.11 49.98
C LEU A 22 -23.67 -20.15 51.09
N VAL A 23 -24.19 -19.69 52.24
CA VAL A 23 -24.24 -20.45 53.49
C VAL A 23 -25.37 -21.48 53.52
N THR A 24 -26.39 -21.40 52.65
CA THR A 24 -27.48 -22.40 52.61
C THR A 24 -27.76 -22.96 51.20
N PRO A 25 -28.23 -24.22 51.07
CA PRO A 25 -28.64 -24.82 49.79
C PRO A 25 -29.72 -24.01 49.04
N ARG A 26 -30.54 -23.25 49.77
CA ARG A 26 -31.56 -22.37 49.22
C ARG A 26 -30.94 -21.19 48.45
N ASP A 27 -29.90 -20.57 48.99
CA ASP A 27 -29.21 -19.44 48.36
C ASP A 27 -28.46 -19.85 47.11
N LYS A 28 -27.86 -21.05 47.11
CA LYS A 28 -27.21 -21.64 45.93
C LYS A 28 -28.22 -21.90 44.80
N ASN A 29 -29.42 -22.35 45.15
CA ASN A 29 -30.51 -22.57 44.18
C ASN A 29 -31.04 -21.26 43.59
N VAL A 30 -31.17 -20.20 44.40
CA VAL A 30 -31.56 -18.87 43.93
C VAL A 30 -30.50 -18.29 43.00
N TYR A 31 -29.21 -18.39 43.36
CA TYR A 31 -28.09 -17.98 42.51
C TYR A 31 -28.09 -18.71 41.17
N ASN A 32 -28.22 -20.04 41.17
CA ASN A 32 -28.22 -20.83 39.94
C ASN A 32 -29.40 -20.49 39.02
N ARG A 33 -30.59 -20.23 39.58
CA ARG A 33 -31.76 -19.78 38.82
C ARG A 33 -31.52 -18.40 38.20
N ALA A 34 -31.03 -17.44 38.97
CA ALA A 34 -30.71 -16.09 38.49
C ALA A 34 -29.63 -16.13 37.39
N HIS A 35 -28.58 -16.94 37.58
CA HIS A 35 -27.50 -17.10 36.62
C HIS A 35 -27.97 -17.78 35.32
N SER A 36 -28.84 -18.80 35.43
CA SER A 36 -29.47 -19.43 34.26
C SER A 36 -30.37 -18.46 33.50
N HIS A 37 -31.16 -17.65 34.23
CA HIS A 37 -32.01 -16.63 33.64
C HIS A 37 -31.19 -15.55 32.91
N LEU A 38 -30.10 -15.07 33.53
CA LEU A 38 -29.19 -14.11 32.92
C LEU A 38 -28.52 -14.66 31.65
N ARG A 39 -28.11 -15.95 31.64
CA ARG A 39 -27.59 -16.60 30.43
C ARG A 39 -28.64 -16.63 29.32
N LYS A 40 -29.91 -16.93 29.63
CA LYS A 40 -31.01 -16.92 28.66
C LYS A 40 -31.24 -15.52 28.08
N LEU A 41 -31.31 -14.49 28.93
CA LEU A 41 -31.46 -13.10 28.48
C LEU A 41 -30.30 -12.66 27.59
N HIS A 42 -29.06 -13.00 27.96
CA HIS A 42 -27.88 -12.70 27.16
C HIS A 42 -27.88 -13.43 25.81
N GLN A 43 -28.36 -14.67 25.77
CA GLN A 43 -28.54 -15.41 24.52
C GLN A 43 -29.57 -14.74 23.61
N GLN A 44 -30.76 -14.42 24.14
CA GLN A 44 -31.82 -13.73 23.40
C GLN A 44 -31.36 -12.37 22.85
N ALA A 45 -30.64 -11.58 23.66
CA ALA A 45 -30.09 -10.31 23.22
C ALA A 45 -29.06 -10.47 22.08
N ASN A 46 -28.21 -11.50 22.15
CA ASN A 46 -27.26 -11.80 21.09
C ASN A 46 -27.93 -12.29 19.80
N GLU A 47 -28.98 -13.10 19.91
CA GLU A 47 -29.78 -13.56 18.77
C GLU A 47 -30.48 -12.38 18.08
N LYS A 48 -31.13 -11.51 18.86
CA LYS A 48 -31.75 -10.27 18.36
C LYS A 48 -30.74 -9.37 17.64
N ARG A 49 -29.58 -9.12 18.26
CA ARG A 49 -28.49 -8.33 17.67
C ARG A 49 -27.95 -8.93 16.38
N LYS A 50 -27.87 -10.27 16.29
CA LYS A 50 -27.46 -10.97 15.05
C LYS A 50 -28.51 -10.79 13.96
N ALA A 51 -29.79 -10.93 14.29
CA ALA A 51 -30.90 -10.76 13.34
C ALA A 51 -30.95 -9.33 12.77
N GLU A 52 -30.88 -8.31 13.63
CA GLU A 52 -30.82 -6.90 13.23
C GLU A 52 -29.62 -6.62 12.32
N LYS A 53 -28.46 -7.20 12.66
CA LYS A 53 -27.24 -7.03 11.86
C LYS A 53 -27.36 -7.67 10.47
N ILE A 54 -28.00 -8.83 10.35
CA ILE A 54 -28.25 -9.49 9.05
C ILE A 54 -29.24 -8.67 8.22
N ALA A 55 -30.30 -8.17 8.84
CA ALA A 55 -31.29 -7.32 8.18
C ALA A 55 -30.71 -5.98 7.67
N SER A 56 -29.65 -5.47 8.32
CA SER A 56 -28.98 -4.22 7.93
C SER A 56 -27.95 -4.36 6.78
N LEU A 57 -27.71 -5.57 6.27
CA LEU A 57 -26.69 -5.79 5.24
C LEU A 57 -27.16 -5.31 3.87
N ASN A 58 -26.28 -4.61 3.16
CA ASN A 58 -26.47 -4.15 1.81
C ASN A 58 -25.36 -4.68 0.88
N HIS A 59 -25.73 -5.09 -0.33
CA HIS A 59 -24.82 -5.53 -1.36
C HIS A 59 -23.93 -4.40 -1.94
N ASP A 60 -24.40 -3.14 -1.93
CA ASP A 60 -23.72 -2.02 -2.58
C ASP A 60 -22.59 -1.38 -1.75
N ASP A 61 -22.58 -1.59 -0.43
CA ASP A 61 -21.61 -0.96 0.50
C ASP A 61 -20.53 -1.93 1.00
N GLY A 62 -20.56 -3.18 0.50
CA GLY A 62 -19.66 -4.25 0.90
C GLY A 62 -19.87 -4.79 2.32
N SER A 63 -20.98 -4.46 2.99
CA SER A 63 -21.32 -4.99 4.32
C SER A 63 -21.62 -6.49 4.28
N VAL A 64 -22.29 -6.98 3.24
CA VAL A 64 -22.50 -8.42 2.97
C VAL A 64 -21.16 -9.16 2.94
N TRP A 65 -20.19 -8.66 2.17
CA TRP A 65 -18.86 -9.25 2.06
C TRP A 65 -18.07 -9.26 3.38
N LYS A 66 -18.18 -8.19 4.17
CA LYS A 66 -17.56 -8.15 5.52
C LYS A 66 -18.18 -9.18 6.46
N GLN A 67 -19.50 -9.33 6.42
CA GLN A 67 -20.21 -10.29 7.27
C GLN A 67 -19.92 -11.73 6.84
N ALA A 68 -19.90 -12.02 5.52
CA ALA A 68 -19.52 -13.31 4.99
C ALA A 68 -18.10 -13.72 5.44
N ARG A 69 -17.12 -12.81 5.35
CA ARG A 69 -15.75 -13.04 5.81
C ARG A 69 -15.64 -13.30 7.31
N TRP A 70 -16.53 -12.69 8.11
CA TRP A 70 -16.59 -12.94 9.54
C TRP A 70 -17.19 -14.33 9.85
N CYS A 71 -18.20 -14.75 9.09
CA CYS A 71 -18.84 -16.06 9.22
C CYS A 71 -17.95 -17.22 8.75
N THR A 72 -17.11 -17.02 7.73
CA THR A 72 -16.18 -18.05 7.25
C THR A 72 -15.01 -18.32 8.19
N GLY A 73 -14.90 -17.57 9.30
CA GLY A 73 -13.89 -17.85 10.32
C GLY A 73 -12.46 -17.48 9.90
N ASP A 74 -12.28 -16.69 8.83
CA ASP A 74 -10.99 -16.10 8.44
C ASP A 74 -10.57 -15.01 9.43
N LYS A 75 -10.43 -15.37 10.70
CA LYS A 75 -9.63 -14.61 11.64
C LYS A 75 -8.19 -14.85 11.23
N ILE A 76 -7.60 -13.88 10.54
CA ILE A 76 -6.15 -13.73 10.53
C ILE A 76 -5.77 -13.43 11.98
N THR A 77 -5.53 -14.48 12.76
CA THR A 77 -4.85 -14.35 14.03
C THR A 77 -3.44 -13.89 13.70
N HIS A 78 -3.17 -12.60 13.91
CA HIS A 78 -1.81 -12.14 14.15
C HIS A 78 -1.37 -12.70 15.51
N ALA A 79 -1.25 -14.02 15.60
CA ALA A 79 -0.50 -14.62 16.70
C ALA A 79 0.89 -13.99 16.64
N PRO A 80 1.45 -13.50 17.76
CA PRO A 80 2.86 -13.18 17.82
C PRO A 80 3.59 -14.47 17.45
N SER A 81 4.00 -14.61 16.19
CA SER A 81 4.65 -15.83 15.75
C SER A 81 6.04 -15.82 16.39
N HIS A 82 6.18 -16.65 17.43
CA HIS A 82 7.40 -16.84 18.19
C HIS A 82 8.43 -17.52 17.27
N TYR A 83 9.45 -16.74 16.88
CA TYR A 83 10.62 -17.26 16.15
C TYR A 83 11.47 -18.08 17.12
N LYS A 84 11.83 -19.30 16.73
CA LYS A 84 12.66 -20.23 17.51
C LYS A 84 14.06 -20.22 16.89
N ASP A 85 15.06 -19.69 17.61
CA ASP A 85 16.48 -19.88 17.29
C ASP A 85 17.09 -20.95 18.24
N LYS A 86 18.25 -21.51 17.88
CA LYS A 86 18.97 -22.57 18.61
C LYS A 86 19.24 -22.25 20.09
N ASN A 87 19.14 -20.97 20.50
CA ASN A 87 19.39 -20.49 21.87
C ASN A 87 18.16 -19.92 22.60
N GLY A 88 16.93 -20.12 22.09
CA GLY A 88 15.69 -19.74 22.79
C GLY A 88 14.89 -18.57 22.18
N PHE A 89 13.80 -18.20 22.86
CA PHE A 89 12.71 -17.36 22.35
C PHE A 89 13.03 -15.86 22.37
N HIS A 90 13.25 -15.20 21.21
CA HIS A 90 13.48 -13.75 21.18
C HIS A 90 12.79 -13.02 20.01
N GLN A 91 11.83 -12.14 20.31
CA GLN A 91 11.18 -11.24 19.32
C GLN A 91 12.19 -10.30 18.62
N SER A 92 13.27 -9.93 19.31
CA SER A 92 14.39 -9.16 18.76
C SER A 92 15.20 -9.94 17.71
N GLY A 93 15.29 -11.27 17.85
CA GLY A 93 15.88 -12.15 16.84
C GLY A 93 15.06 -12.15 15.55
N LYS A 94 13.72 -12.18 15.68
CA LYS A 94 12.79 -12.14 14.54
C LYS A 94 12.82 -10.82 13.77
N SER A 95 12.88 -9.68 14.48
CA SER A 95 12.98 -8.38 13.80
C SER A 95 14.29 -8.26 13.03
N ARG A 96 15.41 -8.75 13.60
CA ARG A 96 16.72 -8.81 12.92
C ARG A 96 16.73 -9.74 11.71
N SER A 97 16.17 -10.96 11.82
CA SER A 97 16.13 -11.91 10.71
C SER A 97 15.26 -11.43 9.56
N ASN A 98 14.05 -10.92 9.84
CA ASN A 98 13.19 -10.29 8.83
C ASN A 98 13.86 -9.06 8.22
N CYS A 99 14.53 -8.23 9.02
CA CYS A 99 15.28 -7.07 8.51
C CYS A 99 16.41 -7.48 7.56
N ARG A 100 17.14 -8.56 7.88
CA ARG A 100 18.19 -9.11 7.01
C ARG A 100 17.60 -9.63 5.71
N GLN A 101 16.51 -10.39 5.78
CA GLN A 101 15.85 -10.91 4.60
C GLN A 101 15.30 -9.79 3.70
N PHE A 102 14.59 -8.81 4.25
CA PHE A 102 14.06 -7.70 3.44
C PHE A 102 15.17 -6.92 2.73
N ARG A 103 16.37 -6.86 3.32
CA ARG A 103 17.56 -6.32 2.67
C ARG A 103 18.05 -7.22 1.53
N GLU A 104 18.17 -8.52 1.76
CA GLU A 104 18.66 -9.50 0.76
C GLU A 104 17.67 -9.67 -0.41
N THR A 105 16.38 -9.44 -0.20
CA THR A 105 15.37 -9.48 -1.28
C THR A 105 15.42 -8.29 -2.24
N VAL A 106 16.11 -7.21 -1.87
CA VAL A 106 16.40 -6.07 -2.75
C VAL A 106 17.68 -6.44 -3.51
N PRO A 107 17.62 -6.71 -4.83
CA PRO A 107 18.80 -7.12 -5.58
C PRO A 107 19.92 -6.09 -5.41
N THR A 108 21.08 -6.55 -4.92
CA THR A 108 22.26 -5.68 -4.78
C THR A 108 22.99 -5.55 -6.12
N GLU A 109 22.81 -6.51 -7.03
CA GLU A 109 23.40 -6.52 -8.36
C GLU A 109 22.32 -6.29 -9.41
N ARG A 110 22.44 -5.15 -10.10
CA ARG A 110 21.75 -4.92 -11.37
C ARG A 110 22.76 -5.25 -12.47
N THR A 111 22.53 -6.30 -13.23
CA THR A 111 23.23 -6.52 -14.50
C THR A 111 22.56 -5.66 -15.58
N LEU A 112 22.71 -4.35 -15.48
CA LEU A 112 22.44 -3.47 -16.62
C LEU A 112 23.63 -3.52 -17.58
N PRO A 113 23.43 -3.41 -18.89
CA PRO A 113 24.54 -3.24 -19.82
C PRO A 113 25.36 -1.99 -19.39
N PRO A 114 26.69 -2.09 -19.20
CA PRO A 114 27.53 -0.96 -18.80
C PRO A 114 27.34 0.34 -19.62
N PRO A 115 27.05 0.29 -20.94
CA PRO A 115 26.77 1.51 -21.73
C PRO A 115 25.53 2.28 -21.25
N THR A 116 24.50 1.58 -20.78
CA THR A 116 23.23 2.18 -20.34
C THR A 116 23.42 2.95 -19.03
N GLU A 117 24.16 2.36 -18.09
CA GLU A 117 24.43 3.02 -16.80
C GLU A 117 25.28 4.29 -16.98
N ALA A 118 26.32 4.23 -17.81
CA ALA A 118 27.15 5.39 -18.11
C ALA A 118 26.34 6.53 -18.76
N LEU A 119 25.42 6.22 -19.68
CA LEU A 119 24.53 7.20 -20.30
C LEU A 119 23.64 7.88 -19.25
N VAL A 120 23.02 7.08 -18.36
CA VAL A 120 22.16 7.58 -17.29
C VAL A 120 22.94 8.49 -16.36
N GLN A 121 24.09 8.05 -15.85
CA GLN A 121 24.92 8.85 -14.94
C GLN A 121 25.39 10.17 -15.59
N ARG A 122 25.77 10.14 -16.88
CA ARG A 122 26.13 11.36 -17.62
C ARG A 122 24.97 12.35 -17.71
N ARG A 123 23.75 11.87 -17.94
CA ARG A 123 22.57 12.73 -18.04
C ARG A 123 22.17 13.31 -16.69
N LEU A 124 22.19 12.50 -15.64
CA LEU A 124 21.90 12.92 -14.26
C LEU A 124 22.91 13.96 -13.78
N SER A 125 24.20 13.69 -13.94
CA SER A 125 25.25 14.65 -13.55
C SER A 125 25.13 15.99 -14.27
N LYS A 126 24.76 15.99 -15.56
CA LYS A 126 24.48 17.24 -16.30
C LYS A 126 23.25 17.97 -15.76
N PHE A 127 22.19 17.24 -15.40
CA PHE A 127 20.97 17.80 -14.84
C PHE A 127 21.21 18.45 -13.48
N PHE A 128 21.80 17.72 -12.53
CA PHE A 128 22.03 18.20 -11.16
C PHE A 128 23.05 19.34 -11.05
N LYS A 129 23.88 19.58 -12.08
CA LYS A 129 24.79 20.73 -12.14
C LYS A 129 24.08 22.08 -12.29
N ARG A 130 22.82 22.09 -12.73
CA ARG A 130 22.07 23.34 -12.97
C ARG A 130 20.80 23.33 -12.11
N PRO A 131 20.58 24.34 -11.27
CA PRO A 131 19.34 24.44 -10.52
C PRO A 131 18.16 24.65 -11.49
N PRO A 132 16.99 24.07 -11.19
CA PRO A 132 15.79 24.33 -11.98
C PRO A 132 15.37 25.81 -11.85
N THR A 133 14.90 26.38 -12.95
CA THR A 133 14.40 27.77 -13.01
C THR A 133 12.89 27.85 -12.83
N ASP A 134 12.18 26.75 -13.12
CA ASP A 134 10.75 26.61 -12.91
C ASP A 134 10.42 26.49 -11.42
N LYS A 135 9.16 26.80 -11.06
CA LYS A 135 8.65 26.76 -9.69
C LYS A 135 7.45 25.83 -9.60
N ILE A 136 7.33 25.13 -8.48
CA ILE A 136 6.14 24.33 -8.17
C ILE A 136 5.06 25.25 -7.56
N GLU A 137 3.81 25.11 -8.02
CA GLU A 137 2.69 25.87 -7.46
C GLU A 137 2.51 25.54 -5.95
N PRO A 138 2.50 26.57 -5.07
CA PRO A 138 2.35 26.36 -3.64
C PRO A 138 0.96 25.83 -3.28
N CYS A 139 0.89 25.07 -2.19
CA CYS A 139 -0.37 24.59 -1.65
C CYS A 139 -1.10 25.64 -0.82
N LYS A 140 -2.43 25.54 -0.81
CA LYS A 140 -3.33 26.42 -0.04
C LYS A 140 -3.78 25.75 1.26
N PRO A 141 -4.11 26.50 2.33
CA PRO A 141 -4.67 25.93 3.56
C PRO A 141 -5.91 25.06 3.33
N SER A 142 -6.78 25.47 2.41
CA SER A 142 -7.97 24.71 2.02
C SER A 142 -7.65 23.36 1.39
N GLU A 143 -6.56 23.29 0.61
CA GLU A 143 -6.07 22.05 0.02
C GLU A 143 -5.60 21.07 1.11
N ILE A 144 -4.79 21.55 2.06
CA ILE A 144 -4.30 20.75 3.18
C ILE A 144 -5.45 20.28 4.08
N ALA A 145 -6.39 21.17 4.42
CA ALA A 145 -7.57 20.81 5.21
C ALA A 145 -8.40 19.71 4.52
N ARG A 146 -8.61 19.81 3.20
CA ARG A 146 -9.29 18.78 2.40
C ARG A 146 -8.53 17.44 2.40
N ILE A 147 -7.21 17.46 2.27
CA ILE A 147 -6.38 16.25 2.32
C ILE A 147 -6.51 15.57 3.68
N ILE A 148 -6.39 16.33 4.78
CA ILE A 148 -6.52 15.83 6.15
C ILE A 148 -7.92 15.26 6.41
N GLY A 149 -8.96 15.96 5.96
CA GLY A 149 -10.36 15.52 6.10
C GLY A 149 -10.64 14.17 5.45
N LYS A 150 -9.93 13.83 4.35
CA LYS A 150 -10.05 12.55 3.64
C LYS A 150 -9.21 11.41 4.23
N LEU A 151 -8.41 11.66 5.27
CA LEU A 151 -7.60 10.61 5.88
C LEU A 151 -8.49 9.56 6.57
N LYS A 152 -8.22 8.28 6.32
CA LYS A 152 -8.94 7.19 7.00
C LYS A 152 -8.51 7.12 8.48
N LYS A 153 -9.49 7.14 9.39
CA LYS A 153 -9.28 6.93 10.83
C LYS A 153 -8.80 5.50 11.11
N GLY A 154 -8.13 5.28 12.24
CA GLY A 154 -7.66 3.95 12.67
C GLY A 154 -6.48 3.38 11.87
N LYS A 155 -5.73 4.22 11.16
CA LYS A 155 -4.47 3.82 10.51
C LYS A 155 -3.29 3.99 11.47
N SER A 156 -2.38 3.03 11.45
CA SER A 156 -1.16 3.05 12.26
C SER A 156 -0.24 4.20 11.86
N PRO A 157 0.38 4.90 12.83
CA PRO A 157 1.30 6.00 12.57
C PRO A 157 2.66 5.49 12.05
N GLY A 158 3.47 6.42 11.54
CA GLY A 158 4.90 6.18 11.26
C GLY A 158 5.76 6.27 12.52
N ILE A 159 7.07 6.45 12.32
CA ILE A 159 8.06 6.57 13.41
C ILE A 159 7.85 7.80 14.30
N ASP A 160 7.18 8.83 13.77
CA ASP A 160 6.86 10.08 14.44
C ASP A 160 5.64 9.98 15.37
N GLY A 161 4.91 8.86 15.36
CA GLY A 161 3.76 8.63 16.25
C GLY A 161 2.49 9.41 15.88
N PHE A 162 2.53 10.33 14.92
CA PHE A 162 1.35 11.10 14.51
C PHE A 162 0.33 10.22 13.80
N THR A 163 -0.87 10.14 14.38
CA THR A 163 -1.99 9.40 13.77
C THR A 163 -2.83 10.31 12.87
N ASN A 164 -3.55 9.70 11.93
CA ASN A 164 -4.51 10.44 11.10
C ASN A 164 -5.60 11.13 11.93
N LEU A 165 -5.96 10.57 13.10
CA LEU A 165 -6.95 11.18 13.99
C LEU A 165 -6.39 12.47 14.62
N MET A 166 -5.13 12.47 15.03
CA MET A 166 -4.46 13.68 15.55
C MET A 166 -4.43 14.77 14.49
N LEU A 167 -4.10 14.42 13.23
CA LEU A 167 -4.12 15.39 12.13
C LEU A 167 -5.51 15.99 11.91
N GLN A 168 -6.57 15.18 11.99
CA GLN A 168 -7.96 15.65 11.87
C GLN A 168 -8.43 16.52 13.03
N ARG A 169 -7.70 16.54 14.14
CA ARG A 169 -7.99 17.36 15.33
C ARG A 169 -7.03 18.52 15.50
N LEU A 170 -6.17 18.80 14.51
CA LEU A 170 -5.24 19.92 14.57
C LEU A 170 -5.99 21.26 14.64
N PRO A 171 -5.58 22.17 15.52
CA PRO A 171 -6.04 23.55 15.48
C PRO A 171 -5.72 24.21 14.13
N ILE A 172 -6.53 25.19 13.73
CA ILE A 172 -6.36 25.94 12.48
C ILE A 172 -4.93 26.52 12.37
N LYS A 173 -4.39 27.07 13.45
CA LYS A 173 -3.00 27.59 13.50
C LYS A 173 -1.97 26.52 13.11
N SER A 174 -2.15 25.28 13.53
CA SER A 174 -1.26 24.16 13.18
C SER A 174 -1.39 23.77 11.71
N ILE A 175 -2.58 23.90 11.10
CA ILE A 175 -2.76 23.69 9.66
C ILE A 175 -1.94 24.72 8.87
N PHE A 176 -1.97 26.01 9.26
CA PHE A 176 -1.15 27.03 8.63
C PHE A 176 0.36 26.73 8.75
N ARG A 177 0.83 26.27 9.91
CA ARG A 177 2.23 25.84 10.07
C ARG A 177 2.59 24.66 9.15
N LEU A 178 1.69 23.69 9.01
CA LEU A 178 1.91 22.57 8.10
C LEU A 178 1.97 23.03 6.64
N VAL A 179 1.15 24.01 6.25
CA VAL A 179 1.21 24.65 4.92
C VAL A 179 2.56 25.31 4.69
N GLU A 180 3.08 26.08 5.66
CA GLU A 180 4.40 26.70 5.57
C GLU A 180 5.50 25.66 5.34
N ILE A 181 5.49 24.55 6.10
CA ILE A 181 6.44 23.45 5.94
C ILE A 181 6.33 22.83 4.56
N ILE A 182 5.13 22.51 4.09
CA ILE A 182 4.93 21.88 2.77
C ILE A 182 5.35 22.84 1.65
N ASN A 183 5.02 24.13 1.76
CA ASN A 183 5.44 25.13 0.78
C ASN A 183 6.96 25.35 0.78
N ALA A 184 7.63 25.22 1.93
CA ALA A 184 9.09 25.19 1.97
C ALA A 184 9.65 23.97 1.23
N ILE A 185 9.06 22.78 1.39
CA ILE A 185 9.45 21.57 0.64
C ILE A 185 9.33 21.80 -0.87
N LEU A 186 8.22 22.38 -1.32
CA LEU A 186 7.99 22.68 -2.73
C LEU A 186 8.97 23.74 -3.25
N LYS A 187 9.21 24.81 -2.49
CA LYS A 187 10.10 25.93 -2.86
C LYS A 187 11.58 25.53 -2.93
N PHE A 188 12.03 24.70 -1.99
CA PHE A 188 13.43 24.28 -1.90
C PHE A 188 13.71 22.94 -2.58
N HIS A 189 12.67 22.30 -3.14
CA HIS A 189 12.76 20.99 -3.80
C HIS A 189 13.40 19.90 -2.92
N HIS A 190 13.22 20.02 -1.60
CA HIS A 190 13.90 19.18 -0.61
C HIS A 190 12.90 18.45 0.27
N PHE A 191 12.85 17.13 0.14
CA PHE A 191 12.03 16.31 1.01
C PHE A 191 12.70 16.06 2.38
N PRO A 192 12.04 16.31 3.53
CA PRO A 192 12.69 16.27 4.84
C PRO A 192 13.17 14.87 5.23
N LYS A 193 14.41 14.74 5.72
CA LYS A 193 14.97 13.46 6.20
C LYS A 193 14.14 12.81 7.30
N ALA A 194 13.56 13.61 8.21
CA ALA A 194 12.68 13.13 9.29
C ALA A 194 11.44 12.36 8.78
N TRP A 195 11.05 12.57 7.52
CA TRP A 195 9.90 11.90 6.88
C TRP A 195 10.31 10.75 5.94
N LYS A 196 11.61 10.46 5.83
CA LYS A 196 12.14 9.40 4.95
C LYS A 196 12.34 8.05 5.64
N THR A 197 12.03 7.96 6.94
CA THR A 197 12.12 6.70 7.70
C THR A 197 10.78 5.98 7.75
N ALA A 198 10.76 4.72 7.29
CA ALA A 198 9.60 3.84 7.34
C ALA A 198 9.70 2.81 8.47
N ILE A 199 8.59 2.54 9.16
CA ILE A 199 8.48 1.34 10.00
C ILE A 199 7.89 0.21 9.16
N VAL A 200 8.68 -0.83 8.91
CA VAL A 200 8.24 -2.04 8.23
C VAL A 200 7.64 -3.01 9.25
N VAL A 201 6.36 -3.33 9.09
CA VAL A 201 5.67 -4.35 9.89
C VAL A 201 5.48 -5.59 9.01
N PRO A 202 6.08 -6.74 9.37
CA PRO A 202 5.92 -7.97 8.62
C PRO A 202 4.52 -8.57 8.87
N VAL A 203 3.75 -8.77 7.80
CA VAL A 203 2.42 -9.39 7.84
C VAL A 203 2.48 -10.75 7.18
N ILE A 204 2.06 -11.80 7.89
CA ILE A 204 2.09 -13.16 7.36
C ILE A 204 1.12 -13.32 6.17
N LYS A 205 1.58 -13.98 5.10
CA LYS A 205 0.74 -14.40 3.98
C LYS A 205 -0.24 -15.47 4.49
N PRO A 206 -1.53 -15.42 4.09
CA PRO A 206 -2.50 -16.44 4.48
C PRO A 206 -2.01 -17.86 4.17
N GLY A 207 -2.17 -18.79 5.10
CA GLY A 207 -1.83 -20.20 4.92
C GLY A 207 -0.33 -20.53 4.81
N LYS A 208 0.58 -19.57 5.04
CA LYS A 208 2.03 -19.81 4.98
C LYS A 208 2.66 -20.03 6.37
N ASN A 209 3.80 -20.72 6.41
CA ASN A 209 4.50 -21.05 7.65
C ASN A 209 5.09 -19.80 8.30
N ALA A 210 4.70 -19.53 9.55
CA ALA A 210 5.10 -18.36 10.31
C ALA A 210 6.57 -18.38 10.78
N GLN A 211 7.27 -19.51 10.63
CA GLN A 211 8.70 -19.64 10.93
C GLN A 211 9.59 -19.28 9.75
N ASP A 212 9.05 -19.29 8.54
CA ASP A 212 9.77 -18.89 7.34
C ASP A 212 9.64 -17.36 7.13
N PRO A 213 10.75 -16.61 7.13
CA PRO A 213 10.74 -15.18 6.81
C PRO A 213 10.09 -14.86 5.44
N VAL A 214 10.20 -15.74 4.43
CA VAL A 214 9.61 -15.56 3.07
C VAL A 214 8.08 -15.52 3.08
N SER A 215 7.48 -16.06 4.15
CA SER A 215 6.04 -16.02 4.38
C SER A 215 5.51 -14.63 4.72
N TYR A 216 6.36 -13.64 4.99
CA TYR A 216 5.93 -12.31 5.40
C TYR A 216 5.93 -11.30 4.23
N ARG A 217 4.90 -10.46 4.19
CA ARG A 217 4.83 -9.25 3.36
C ARG A 217 5.31 -8.06 4.20
N PRO A 218 6.27 -7.26 3.71
CA PRO A 218 6.65 -6.04 4.40
C PRO A 218 5.56 -4.97 4.20
N ILE A 219 4.98 -4.45 5.29
CA ILE A 219 4.05 -3.31 5.22
C ILE A 219 4.75 -2.09 5.82
N SER A 220 5.01 -1.09 4.99
CA SER A 220 5.69 0.14 5.42
C SER A 220 4.70 1.18 5.97
N LEU A 221 4.94 1.60 7.20
CA LEU A 221 4.25 2.68 7.88
C LEU A 221 5.10 3.95 7.75
N LEU A 222 4.60 4.89 6.95
CA LEU A 222 5.17 6.23 6.78
C LEU A 222 4.46 7.22 7.69
N SER A 223 5.17 8.30 8.04
CA SER A 223 4.63 9.45 8.76
C SER A 223 3.31 9.92 8.14
N SER A 224 2.31 10.18 8.99
CA SER A 224 1.05 10.75 8.52
C SER A 224 1.23 12.17 7.97
N LEU A 225 2.18 12.94 8.51
CA LEU A 225 2.56 14.26 7.99
C LEU A 225 3.20 14.13 6.60
N SER A 226 4.13 13.18 6.42
CA SER A 226 4.70 12.83 5.12
C SER A 226 3.61 12.55 4.09
N LYS A 227 2.59 11.77 4.45
CA LYS A 227 1.48 11.43 3.56
C LYS A 227 0.62 12.63 3.16
N VAL A 228 0.56 13.69 3.98
CA VAL A 228 -0.12 14.93 3.59
C VAL A 228 0.72 15.68 2.56
N ALA A 229 2.03 15.82 2.79
CA ALA A 229 2.94 16.43 1.82
C ALA A 229 2.99 15.66 0.49
N GLU A 230 3.09 14.34 0.56
CA GLU A 230 3.04 13.44 -0.61
C GLU A 230 1.74 13.61 -1.42
N ALA A 231 0.60 13.91 -0.79
CA ALA A 231 -0.65 14.12 -1.52
C ALA A 231 -0.63 15.41 -2.36
N VAL A 232 0.02 16.46 -1.87
CA VAL A 232 0.26 17.70 -2.63
C VAL A 232 1.23 17.42 -3.77
N ILE A 233 2.38 16.80 -3.47
CA ILE A 233 3.40 16.45 -4.47
C ILE A 233 2.82 15.56 -5.57
N LEU A 234 2.00 14.57 -5.19
CA LEU A 234 1.32 13.68 -6.13
C LEU A 234 0.45 14.46 -7.12
N THR A 235 -0.27 15.48 -6.65
CA THR A 235 -1.15 16.28 -7.51
C THR A 235 -0.33 17.03 -8.56
N ARG A 236 0.74 17.70 -8.14
CA ARG A 236 1.67 18.42 -9.04
C ARG A 236 2.39 17.47 -10.00
N LEU A 237 2.80 16.29 -9.53
CA LEU A 237 3.42 15.27 -10.36
C LEU A 237 2.46 14.77 -11.44
N GLN A 238 1.22 14.43 -11.06
CA GLN A 238 0.21 13.96 -12.00
C GLN A 238 -0.09 15.01 -13.07
N GLU A 239 -0.26 16.27 -12.68
CA GLU A 239 -0.45 17.40 -13.61
C GLU A 239 0.68 17.50 -14.63
N ALA A 240 1.93 17.28 -14.21
CA ALA A 240 3.08 17.34 -15.11
C ALA A 240 3.26 16.09 -15.99
N THR A 241 2.78 14.92 -15.56
CA THR A 241 3.08 13.65 -16.24
C THR A 241 1.93 13.10 -17.07
N GLU A 242 0.69 13.51 -16.82
CA GLU A 242 -0.52 12.86 -17.40
C GLU A 242 -0.50 12.80 -18.93
N SER A 243 -0.04 13.86 -19.61
CA SER A 243 0.05 13.93 -21.08
C SER A 243 1.08 12.96 -21.68
N HIS A 244 1.99 12.44 -20.87
CA HIS A 244 3.02 11.50 -21.28
C HIS A 244 2.66 10.04 -20.97
N MET A 245 1.58 9.81 -20.20
CA MET A 245 1.21 8.47 -19.75
C MET A 245 0.54 7.67 -20.87
N ILE A 246 0.97 6.42 -21.06
CA ILE A 246 0.35 5.52 -22.03
C ILE A 246 -1.15 5.35 -21.72
N PRO A 247 -2.02 5.39 -22.74
CA PRO A 247 -3.47 5.42 -22.54
C PRO A 247 -4.02 4.12 -21.93
N TYR A 248 -3.29 3.01 -22.03
CA TYR A 248 -3.74 1.69 -21.61
C TYR A 248 -3.38 1.31 -20.16
N GLN A 249 -2.66 2.19 -19.44
CA GLN A 249 -2.41 2.06 -18.01
C GLN A 249 -3.56 2.67 -17.24
N PHE A 250 -4.33 1.85 -16.54
CA PHE A 250 -5.52 2.27 -15.77
C PHE A 250 -5.25 2.26 -14.25
N GLY A 251 -4.18 1.59 -13.81
CA GLY A 251 -3.80 1.54 -12.40
C GLY A 251 -3.39 2.92 -11.89
N PHE A 252 -3.89 3.29 -10.71
CA PHE A 252 -3.53 4.52 -9.98
C PHE A 252 -3.73 5.85 -10.73
N ARG A 253 -4.41 5.86 -11.88
CA ARG A 253 -4.72 7.08 -12.63
C ARG A 253 -6.07 7.66 -12.25
N LYS A 254 -6.19 8.98 -12.39
CA LYS A 254 -7.42 9.70 -12.06
C LYS A 254 -8.52 9.29 -13.05
N GLN A 255 -9.72 9.04 -12.53
CA GLN A 255 -10.92 8.66 -13.32
C GLN A 255 -10.80 7.32 -14.09
N LEU A 256 -9.76 6.53 -13.84
CA LEU A 256 -9.61 5.17 -14.35
C LEU A 256 -9.72 4.16 -13.21
N SER A 257 -10.32 3.00 -13.50
CA SER A 257 -10.65 1.97 -12.52
C SER A 257 -10.45 0.57 -13.08
N THR A 258 -10.38 -0.41 -12.18
CA THR A 258 -10.34 -1.83 -12.56
C THR A 258 -11.57 -2.23 -13.37
N ALA A 259 -12.74 -1.67 -13.08
CA ALA A 259 -13.98 -1.96 -13.79
C ALA A 259 -13.92 -1.50 -15.26
N GLN A 260 -13.38 -0.30 -15.53
CA GLN A 260 -13.22 0.18 -16.92
C GLN A 260 -12.19 -0.64 -17.69
N GLN A 261 -11.10 -1.07 -17.03
CA GLN A 261 -10.11 -1.92 -17.67
C GLN A 261 -10.69 -3.32 -17.99
N LEU A 262 -11.47 -3.88 -17.07
CA LEU A 262 -12.19 -5.13 -17.29
C LEU A 262 -13.18 -5.00 -18.44
N LEU A 263 -13.96 -3.91 -18.48
CA LEU A 263 -14.90 -3.64 -19.58
C LEU A 263 -14.18 -3.68 -20.94
N ARG A 264 -13.07 -2.95 -21.07
CA ARG A 264 -12.25 -2.93 -22.30
C ARG A 264 -11.78 -4.33 -22.71
N ILE A 265 -11.35 -5.16 -21.75
CA ILE A 265 -10.97 -6.55 -22.01
C ILE A 265 -12.18 -7.35 -22.52
N THR A 266 -13.32 -7.27 -21.82
CA THR A 266 -14.52 -8.05 -22.19
C THR A 266 -15.13 -7.63 -23.53
N GLU A 267 -15.12 -6.34 -23.86
CA GLU A 267 -15.56 -5.84 -25.17
C GLU A 267 -14.68 -6.41 -26.29
N SER A 268 -13.37 -6.44 -26.08
CA SER A 268 -12.42 -6.99 -27.05
C SER A 268 -12.67 -8.47 -27.34
N ILE A 269 -12.98 -9.25 -26.30
CA ILE A 269 -13.33 -10.68 -26.43
C ILE A 269 -14.65 -10.82 -27.19
N ARG A 270 -15.66 -10.01 -26.86
CA ARG A 270 -16.96 -10.02 -27.52
C ARG A 270 -16.86 -9.64 -29.00
N GLU A 271 -16.12 -8.58 -29.33
CA GLU A 271 -15.87 -8.15 -30.71
C GLU A 271 -15.22 -9.26 -31.54
N GLY A 272 -14.22 -9.95 -30.97
CA GLY A 272 -13.58 -11.11 -31.59
C GLY A 272 -14.58 -12.22 -31.87
N PHE A 273 -15.35 -12.60 -30.86
CA PHE A 273 -16.37 -13.64 -30.95
C PHE A 273 -17.44 -13.33 -32.02
N TYR A 274 -17.97 -12.10 -32.05
CA TYR A 274 -18.96 -11.67 -33.06
C TYR A 274 -18.39 -11.67 -34.48
N SER A 275 -17.07 -11.50 -34.62
CA SER A 275 -16.39 -11.53 -35.92
C SER A 275 -15.98 -12.96 -36.34
N GLY A 276 -16.40 -13.99 -35.60
CA GLY A 276 -15.99 -15.38 -35.85
C GLY A 276 -14.49 -15.63 -35.60
N ARG A 277 -13.84 -14.81 -34.76
CA ARG A 277 -12.41 -14.89 -34.43
C ARG A 277 -12.23 -15.36 -33.00
N GLU A 278 -11.06 -15.94 -32.74
CA GLU A 278 -10.63 -16.30 -31.39
C GLU A 278 -9.88 -15.13 -30.75
N THR A 279 -9.85 -15.09 -29.41
CA THR A 279 -9.06 -14.13 -28.65
C THR A 279 -8.17 -14.87 -27.67
N GLY A 280 -6.86 -14.71 -27.81
CA GLY A 280 -5.87 -15.23 -26.87
C GLY A 280 -5.32 -14.11 -25.98
N ALA A 281 -4.90 -14.46 -24.77
CA ALA A 281 -4.31 -13.51 -23.83
C ALA A 281 -3.13 -14.11 -23.07
N VAL A 282 -2.10 -13.30 -22.84
CA VAL A 282 -0.98 -13.59 -21.93
C VAL A 282 -1.03 -12.64 -20.76
N PHE A 283 -0.98 -13.20 -19.54
CA PHE A 283 -0.89 -12.45 -18.30
C PHE A 283 0.54 -12.53 -17.76
N LEU A 284 1.15 -11.37 -17.52
CA LEU A 284 2.52 -11.23 -17.05
C LEU A 284 2.50 -10.81 -15.58
N ASP A 285 3.26 -11.55 -14.76
CA ASP A 285 3.47 -11.25 -13.36
C ASP A 285 4.88 -10.66 -13.15
N ILE A 286 4.95 -9.37 -12.79
CA ILE A 286 6.22 -8.69 -12.53
C ILE A 286 6.64 -8.97 -11.09
N ALA A 287 7.51 -9.95 -10.92
CA ALA A 287 8.02 -10.33 -9.60
C ALA A 287 8.68 -9.13 -8.87
N LYS A 288 8.09 -8.75 -7.73
CA LYS A 288 8.57 -7.67 -6.83
C LYS A 288 8.78 -6.33 -7.55
N ALA A 289 7.81 -5.93 -8.37
CA ALA A 289 7.89 -4.76 -9.24
C ALA A 289 8.35 -3.47 -8.51
N PHE A 290 7.74 -3.16 -7.37
CA PHE A 290 8.08 -1.97 -6.57
C PHE A 290 9.46 -2.02 -5.92
N ASP A 291 9.96 -3.21 -5.56
CA ASP A 291 11.26 -3.36 -4.86
C ASP A 291 12.45 -3.28 -5.83
N ARG A 292 12.20 -3.32 -7.14
CA ARG A 292 13.23 -3.39 -8.20
C ARG A 292 13.43 -2.09 -8.96
N VAL A 293 12.58 -1.08 -8.75
CA VAL A 293 12.65 0.20 -9.47
C VAL A 293 14.05 0.80 -9.38
N TRP A 294 14.63 1.12 -10.54
CA TRP A 294 15.91 1.81 -10.65
C TRP A 294 15.71 3.31 -10.51
N THR A 295 16.09 3.86 -9.35
CA THR A 295 15.95 5.28 -9.03
C THR A 295 16.59 6.18 -10.09
N ASP A 296 17.85 5.93 -10.46
CA ASP A 296 18.53 6.79 -11.43
C ASP A 296 17.91 6.67 -12.83
N GLY A 297 17.50 5.46 -13.23
CA GLY A 297 16.75 5.24 -14.46
C GLY A 297 15.39 5.96 -14.48
N LEU A 298 14.68 5.97 -13.35
CA LEU A 298 13.43 6.72 -13.18
C LEU A 298 13.66 8.24 -13.30
N ILE A 299 14.70 8.78 -12.65
CA ILE A 299 15.05 10.20 -12.78
C ILE A 299 15.46 10.53 -14.22
N TYR A 300 16.26 9.68 -14.86
CA TYR A 300 16.60 9.81 -16.28
C TYR A 300 15.36 9.86 -17.17
N LYS A 301 14.37 9.00 -16.89
CA LYS A 301 13.10 8.97 -17.62
C LYS A 301 12.32 10.27 -17.47
N LEU A 302 12.19 10.79 -16.24
CA LEU A 302 11.56 12.09 -15.99
C LEU A 302 12.26 13.24 -16.74
N ILE A 303 13.59 13.22 -16.79
CA ILE A 303 14.38 14.20 -17.57
C ILE A 303 14.08 14.07 -19.08
N THR A 304 13.96 12.84 -19.58
CA THR A 304 13.71 12.55 -21.00
C THR A 304 12.30 12.93 -21.41
N MET A 305 11.32 12.74 -20.51
CA MET A 305 9.94 13.21 -20.62
C MET A 305 9.79 14.73 -20.49
N ARG A 306 10.88 15.48 -20.25
CA ARG A 306 10.87 16.94 -20.09
C ARG A 306 9.92 17.44 -19.00
N ILE A 307 9.79 16.67 -17.91
CA ILE A 307 9.06 17.10 -16.72
C ILE A 307 9.73 18.34 -16.12
N PRO A 308 8.99 19.29 -15.53
CA PRO A 308 9.56 20.48 -14.89
C PRO A 308 10.67 20.12 -13.90
N GLY A 309 11.81 20.81 -14.01
CA GLY A 309 13.04 20.44 -13.29
C GLY A 309 12.87 20.53 -11.78
N SER A 310 12.03 21.44 -11.29
CA SER A 310 11.68 21.58 -9.88
C SER A 310 11.04 20.30 -9.31
N ILE A 311 10.11 19.69 -10.06
CA ILE A 311 9.46 18.43 -9.70
C ILE A 311 10.48 17.29 -9.72
N ILE A 312 11.32 17.20 -10.76
CA ILE A 312 12.36 16.18 -10.85
C ILE A 312 13.30 16.25 -9.64
N MET A 313 13.75 17.45 -9.27
CA MET A 313 14.62 17.67 -8.12
C MET A 313 13.94 17.23 -6.82
N LEU A 314 12.67 17.59 -6.63
CA LEU A 314 11.90 17.18 -5.45
C LEU A 314 11.72 15.65 -5.38
N ILE A 315 11.44 14.98 -6.50
CA ILE A 315 11.33 13.52 -6.55
C ILE A 315 12.68 12.85 -6.29
N ALA A 316 13.78 13.39 -6.83
CA ALA A 316 15.11 12.88 -6.56
C ALA A 316 15.44 12.93 -5.05
N THR A 317 15.18 14.07 -4.40
CA THR A 317 15.40 14.18 -2.95
C THR A 317 14.44 13.28 -2.15
N TYR A 318 13.20 13.09 -2.61
CA TYR A 318 12.24 12.17 -1.97
C TYR A 318 12.68 10.69 -1.99
N LEU A 319 13.33 10.25 -3.09
CA LEU A 319 13.75 8.86 -3.28
C LEU A 319 15.11 8.54 -2.63
N GLN A 320 15.98 9.53 -2.47
CA GLN A 320 17.31 9.37 -1.88
C GLN A 320 17.28 9.33 -0.34
N GLU A 321 18.29 8.67 0.24
CA GLU A 321 18.54 8.59 1.70
C GLU A 321 17.34 8.06 2.52
N ARG A 322 16.59 7.11 1.95
CA ARG A 322 15.46 6.51 2.67
C ARG A 322 15.93 5.42 3.62
N LEU A 323 15.34 5.44 4.82
CA LEU A 323 15.63 4.49 5.88
C LEU A 323 14.42 3.62 6.18
N PHE A 324 14.67 2.43 6.69
CA PHE A 324 13.64 1.59 7.27
C PHE A 324 14.11 0.93 8.56
N THR A 325 13.15 0.66 9.44
CA THR A 325 13.30 -0.18 10.63
C THR A 325 12.20 -1.23 10.65
N VAL A 326 12.49 -2.45 11.09
CA VAL A 326 11.50 -3.52 11.19
C VAL A 326 10.94 -3.59 12.60
N ARG A 327 9.61 -3.53 12.72
CA ARG A 327 8.90 -3.69 14.00
C ARG A 327 8.26 -5.06 14.13
N VAL A 328 8.58 -5.77 15.21
CA VAL A 328 7.93 -7.02 15.62
C VAL A 328 7.49 -6.87 17.07
N GLY A 329 6.17 -6.87 17.31
CA GLY A 329 5.62 -6.55 18.63
C GLY A 329 5.99 -5.12 19.04
N SER A 330 6.59 -4.98 20.23
CA SER A 330 7.13 -3.71 20.75
C SER A 330 8.57 -3.44 20.33
N ASN A 331 9.25 -4.40 19.69
CA ASN A 331 10.67 -4.28 19.36
C ASN A 331 10.90 -3.69 17.97
N LEU A 332 11.86 -2.76 17.88
CA LEU A 332 12.35 -2.19 16.64
C LEU A 332 13.76 -2.75 16.33
N SER A 333 14.05 -2.97 15.06
CA SER A 333 15.41 -3.23 14.60
C SER A 333 16.21 -1.94 14.49
N SER A 334 17.53 -2.06 14.37
CA SER A 334 18.38 -0.95 13.91
C SER A 334 17.93 -0.44 12.54
N GLU A 335 18.14 0.84 12.28
CA GLU A 335 17.86 1.46 10.99
C GLU A 335 18.74 0.89 9.88
N ARG A 336 18.18 0.87 8.66
CA ARG A 336 18.83 0.39 7.45
C ARG A 336 18.47 1.27 6.26
N VAL A 337 19.42 1.43 5.35
CA VAL A 337 19.23 2.17 4.09
C VAL A 337 18.47 1.30 3.08
N ILE A 338 17.50 1.90 2.39
CA ILE A 338 16.83 1.30 1.24
C ILE A 338 17.72 1.51 0.01
N LYS A 339 18.30 0.42 -0.51
CA LYS A 339 19.23 0.49 -1.66
C LYS A 339 18.55 0.56 -3.02
N ALA A 340 17.40 -0.09 -3.16
CA ALA A 340 16.61 -0.10 -4.39
C ALA A 340 15.14 -0.32 -4.06
N GLY A 341 14.30 0.05 -5.03
CA GLY A 341 12.87 0.00 -4.87
C GLY A 341 12.28 1.21 -4.16
N VAL A 342 10.95 1.22 -4.14
CA VAL A 342 10.14 2.32 -3.67
C VAL A 342 9.28 1.87 -2.49
N VAL A 343 9.08 2.76 -1.51
CA VAL A 343 8.43 2.37 -0.25
C VAL A 343 6.94 2.11 -0.46
N GLN A 344 6.51 0.88 -0.18
CA GLN A 344 5.09 0.53 -0.20
C GLN A 344 4.28 1.41 0.78
N GLY A 345 3.07 1.83 0.40
CA GLY A 345 2.23 2.68 1.26
C GLY A 345 2.51 4.19 1.15
N SER A 346 3.46 4.61 0.33
CA SER A 346 3.55 5.99 -0.16
C SER A 346 2.44 6.31 -1.16
N LYS A 347 2.06 7.58 -1.26
CA LYS A 347 1.09 8.08 -2.26
C LYS A 347 1.71 8.37 -3.62
N VAL A 348 2.98 8.79 -3.65
CA VAL A 348 3.67 9.22 -4.89
C VAL A 348 4.19 8.02 -5.67
N VAL A 349 4.73 7.05 -4.94
CA VAL A 349 5.33 5.80 -5.45
C VAL A 349 4.52 5.08 -6.54
N PRO A 350 3.20 4.86 -6.43
CA PRO A 350 2.44 4.19 -7.48
C PRO A 350 2.49 4.91 -8.84
N ILE A 351 2.46 6.24 -8.85
CA ILE A 351 2.62 7.02 -10.10
C ILE A 351 4.05 6.93 -10.62
N LEU A 352 5.05 6.97 -9.74
CA LEU A 352 6.45 6.77 -10.14
C LEU A 352 6.68 5.40 -10.78
N PHE A 353 6.00 4.36 -10.27
CA PHE A 353 6.03 3.03 -10.88
C PHE A 353 5.39 3.03 -12.27
N ASN A 354 4.21 3.64 -12.43
CA ASN A 354 3.58 3.77 -13.74
C ASN A 354 4.49 4.50 -14.74
N ILE A 355 5.16 5.57 -14.31
CA ILE A 355 6.14 6.30 -15.12
C ILE A 355 7.30 5.37 -15.48
N PHE A 356 7.80 4.59 -14.52
CA PHE A 356 8.89 3.65 -14.75
C PHE A 356 8.55 2.63 -15.84
N VAL A 357 7.34 2.07 -15.87
CA VAL A 357 6.90 1.09 -16.89
C VAL A 357 6.29 1.70 -18.15
N ASN A 358 6.26 3.04 -18.25
CA ASN A 358 5.54 3.75 -19.33
C ASN A 358 6.12 3.55 -20.74
N ASP A 359 7.29 2.94 -20.86
CA ASP A 359 7.98 2.62 -22.13
C ASP A 359 7.77 1.17 -22.56
N ILE A 360 6.90 0.43 -21.87
CA ILE A 360 6.49 -0.89 -22.30
C ILE A 360 6.05 -0.85 -23.78
N PRO A 361 6.56 -1.76 -24.63
CA PRO A 361 6.24 -1.76 -26.05
C PRO A 361 4.73 -1.72 -26.27
N SER A 362 4.26 -0.71 -26.99
CA SER A 362 2.87 -0.66 -27.42
C SER A 362 2.70 -1.55 -28.64
N PRO A 363 1.69 -2.43 -28.68
CA PRO A 363 1.44 -3.25 -29.85
C PRO A 363 1.19 -2.36 -31.08
N ARG A 364 1.83 -2.70 -32.21
CA ARG A 364 1.81 -1.87 -33.42
C ARG A 364 0.59 -2.10 -34.30
N ASN A 365 -0.14 -3.19 -34.08
CA ASN A 365 -1.33 -3.61 -34.82
C ASN A 365 -2.59 -3.48 -33.97
N CYS A 366 -3.69 -3.05 -34.59
CA CYS A 366 -5.00 -2.88 -33.93
C CYS A 366 -5.58 -4.18 -33.35
N GLN A 367 -5.06 -5.34 -33.77
CA GLN A 367 -5.46 -6.66 -33.30
C GLN A 367 -4.90 -6.97 -31.91
N ASN A 368 -3.79 -6.33 -31.54
CA ASN A 368 -3.16 -6.54 -30.24
C ASN A 368 -3.57 -5.45 -29.25
N LYS A 369 -4.05 -5.85 -28.08
CA LYS A 369 -4.46 -4.94 -27.02
C LYS A 369 -3.60 -5.14 -25.79
N LEU A 370 -2.84 -4.10 -25.43
CA LEU A 370 -2.13 -4.01 -24.17
C LEU A 370 -3.08 -3.53 -23.07
N CYS A 371 -3.04 -4.19 -21.93
CA CYS A 371 -3.94 -3.99 -20.80
C CYS A 371 -3.13 -3.91 -19.51
N LEU A 372 -3.07 -2.72 -18.90
CA LEU A 372 -2.21 -2.47 -17.75
C LEU A 372 -3.00 -1.96 -16.56
N PHE A 373 -2.73 -2.56 -15.40
CA PHE A 373 -3.20 -2.06 -14.12
C PHE A 373 -2.06 -2.14 -13.10
N ALA A 374 -1.31 -1.04 -12.98
CA ALA A 374 -0.07 -1.00 -12.23
C ALA A 374 0.91 -2.08 -12.71
N ASP A 375 1.28 -3.04 -11.86
CA ASP A 375 2.15 -4.17 -12.15
C ASP A 375 1.46 -5.30 -12.92
N ASP A 376 0.13 -5.42 -12.83
CA ASP A 376 -0.63 -6.39 -13.61
C ASP A 376 -0.62 -6.00 -15.08
N THR A 377 -0.05 -6.87 -15.92
CA THR A 377 0.06 -6.66 -17.36
C THR A 377 -0.59 -7.81 -18.11
N ALA A 378 -1.48 -7.49 -19.04
CA ALA A 378 -2.08 -8.44 -19.96
C ALA A 378 -1.91 -7.96 -21.40
N VAL A 379 -1.65 -8.91 -22.30
CA VAL A 379 -1.53 -8.67 -23.74
C VAL A 379 -2.49 -9.62 -24.42
N MET A 380 -3.34 -9.08 -25.28
CA MET A 380 -4.36 -9.84 -25.99
C MET A 380 -4.15 -9.72 -27.49
N SER A 381 -4.42 -10.80 -28.23
CA SER A 381 -4.51 -10.81 -29.69
C SER A 381 -5.83 -11.45 -30.11
N THR A 382 -6.44 -10.95 -31.19
CA THR A 382 -7.68 -11.49 -31.76
C THR A 382 -7.49 -11.83 -33.23
N GLY A 383 -7.72 -13.09 -33.61
CA GLY A 383 -7.44 -13.59 -34.95
C GLY A 383 -7.73 -15.08 -35.10
N THR A 384 -7.03 -15.74 -36.04
CA THR A 384 -6.94 -17.19 -36.07
C THR A 384 -5.98 -17.67 -34.98
N SER A 385 -6.07 -18.93 -34.56
CA SER A 385 -5.20 -19.47 -33.51
C SER A 385 -3.71 -19.30 -33.85
N GLN A 386 -3.35 -19.42 -35.14
CA GLN A 386 -1.98 -19.20 -35.60
C GLN A 386 -1.53 -17.74 -35.46
N THR A 387 -2.34 -16.78 -35.94
CA THR A 387 -2.02 -15.34 -35.82
C THR A 387 -1.88 -14.92 -34.36
N ILE A 388 -2.76 -15.42 -33.49
CA ILE A 388 -2.72 -15.14 -32.05
C ILE A 388 -1.39 -15.60 -31.44
N MET A 389 -0.95 -16.83 -31.74
CA MET A 389 0.31 -17.34 -31.21
C MET A 389 1.51 -16.56 -31.74
N GLU A 390 1.53 -16.21 -33.03
CA GLU A 390 2.61 -15.43 -33.63
C GLU A 390 2.69 -14.01 -33.02
N ASP A 391 1.56 -13.33 -32.88
CA ASP A 391 1.46 -12.00 -32.27
C ASP A 391 1.98 -11.98 -30.83
N LEU A 392 1.47 -12.91 -30.00
CA LEU A 392 1.81 -12.96 -28.58
C LEU A 392 3.28 -13.35 -28.38
N ASN A 393 3.81 -14.33 -29.13
CA ASN A 393 5.22 -14.70 -29.07
C ASN A 393 6.14 -13.57 -29.56
N THR A 394 5.74 -12.85 -30.61
CA THR A 394 6.47 -11.67 -31.09
C THR A 394 6.52 -10.58 -30.02
N TYR A 395 5.40 -10.32 -29.34
CA TYR A 395 5.34 -9.36 -28.26
C TYR A 395 6.22 -9.76 -27.06
N LEU A 396 6.18 -11.02 -26.64
CA LEU A 396 7.04 -11.55 -25.58
C LEU A 396 8.53 -11.43 -25.93
N THR A 397 8.88 -11.67 -27.20
CA THR A 397 10.26 -11.48 -27.68
C THR A 397 10.68 -10.01 -27.62
N GLN A 398 9.78 -9.07 -27.93
CA GLN A 398 10.06 -7.63 -27.80
C GLN A 398 10.26 -7.21 -26.34
N LEU A 399 9.49 -7.78 -25.39
CA LEU A 399 9.65 -7.51 -23.96
C LEU A 399 10.97 -8.03 -23.38
N SER A 400 11.56 -9.05 -24.00
CA SER A 400 12.82 -9.64 -23.55
C SER A 400 14.06 -8.83 -23.93
N LYS A 401 13.91 -7.83 -24.80
CA LYS A 401 14.97 -6.92 -25.27
C LYS A 401 15.01 -5.66 -24.42
#